data_AF-D2VRY3-F1
#
_entry.id   AF-D2VRY3-F1
#
_cell.length_a   1.000
_cell.length_b   1.000
_cell.length_c   1.000
_cell.angle_alpha   90.00
_cell.angle_beta   90.00
_cell.angle_gamma   90.00
#
_symmetry.space_group_name_H-M   'P 1'
#
loop_
_entity.id
_entity.type
_entity.pdbx_description
1 polymer ?
#
loop_
_entity_poly.entity_id
_entity_poly.type
_entity_poly.pdbx_seq_one_letter_code
_entity_poly.pdbx_strand_id
1 'polypeptide(L)'
;MLRSKITSVCSSRQFINSFGKSSLFPSLNTKLHNFHSLQSNRKSNSSDIDAKSIIKSIKVPEMGNGIRSATISRWKKHPGDECDGSDVLAELEMKNSDMKLLLELRPPVKGQVREHLKNVGDEVMVGEKIATMETLDIDEESRLRHVVEDAIIDVHVLPK
;
A
#
# COMPACT_ATOMS: atom_id res chain seq x y z
N MET A 1 32.45 -7.72 43.11
CA MET A 1 32.64 -7.26 41.71
C MET A 1 32.17 -8.36 40.78
N LEU A 2 30.99 -8.18 40.17
CA LEU A 2 30.34 -9.13 39.26
C LEU A 2 30.78 -8.83 37.81
N ARG A 3 31.20 -9.86 37.06
CA ARG A 3 31.34 -9.80 35.60
C ARG A 3 30.69 -11.01 34.96
N SER A 4 29.83 -10.70 34.00
CA SER A 4 28.98 -11.51 33.14
C SER A 4 29.73 -12.52 32.28
N LYS A 5 29.02 -13.56 31.81
CA LYS A 5 29.13 -14.14 30.45
C LYS A 5 27.96 -15.09 30.15
N ILE A 6 27.21 -14.73 29.11
CA ILE A 6 26.19 -15.53 28.42
C ILE A 6 26.90 -16.36 27.34
N THR A 7 26.51 -17.61 27.10
CA THR A 7 26.33 -18.17 25.74
C THR A 7 25.74 -19.59 25.75
N SER A 8 24.69 -19.75 24.93
CA SER A 8 24.42 -20.86 23.99
C SER A 8 24.21 -22.28 24.53
N VAL A 9 22.95 -22.72 24.49
CA VAL A 9 22.59 -24.14 24.46
C VAL A 9 21.76 -24.40 23.19
N CYS A 10 22.36 -25.14 22.28
CA CYS A 10 21.75 -25.79 21.13
C CYS A 10 21.01 -27.05 21.61
N SER A 11 19.77 -27.30 21.19
CA SER A 11 19.18 -28.65 21.27
C SER A 11 17.93 -28.87 20.42
N SER A 12 18.02 -29.88 19.55
CA SER A 12 17.02 -30.95 19.32
C SER A 12 15.79 -30.73 18.43
N ARG A 13 15.80 -31.39 17.26
CA ARG A 13 14.97 -32.57 16.85
C ARG A 13 14.84 -32.64 15.33
N GLN A 14 15.55 -33.55 14.66
CA GLN A 14 15.11 -34.91 14.23
C GLN A 14 13.85 -34.93 13.37
N PHE A 15 13.99 -35.34 12.09
CA PHE A 15 13.23 -36.45 11.51
C PHE A 15 13.97 -36.98 10.27
N ILE A 16 14.46 -38.21 10.36
CA ILE A 16 15.01 -39.02 9.28
C ILE A 16 13.86 -39.79 8.63
N ASN A 17 13.85 -39.90 7.30
CA ASN A 17 13.14 -40.98 6.63
C ASN A 17 13.93 -41.47 5.41
N SER A 18 14.42 -42.70 5.59
CA SER A 18 14.46 -43.83 4.66
C SER A 18 15.10 -43.67 3.28
N PHE A 19 16.24 -44.34 3.16
CA PHE A 19 16.88 -44.83 1.95
C PHE A 19 15.94 -45.56 0.99
N GLY A 20 15.99 -45.19 -0.29
CA GLY A 20 15.61 -46.01 -1.43
C GLY A 20 16.73 -45.97 -2.46
N LYS A 21 17.54 -47.05 -2.49
CA LYS A 21 18.65 -47.26 -3.41
C LYS A 21 18.11 -47.62 -4.80
N SER A 22 18.56 -46.96 -5.85
CA SER A 22 18.77 -47.61 -7.14
C SER A 22 19.79 -46.86 -7.98
N SER A 23 20.90 -47.56 -8.17
CA SER A 23 21.91 -47.38 -9.19
C SER A 23 21.31 -47.15 -10.59
N LEU A 24 21.91 -46.25 -11.35
CA LEU A 24 22.31 -46.46 -12.75
C LEU A 24 22.94 -45.16 -13.29
N PHE A 25 24.27 -45.10 -13.28
CA PHE A 25 25.00 -44.19 -14.16
C PHE A 25 25.29 -44.92 -15.46
N PRO A 26 25.02 -44.29 -16.61
CA PRO A 26 25.93 -44.39 -17.73
C PRO A 26 26.56 -43.02 -18.00
N SER A 27 27.88 -43.02 -17.95
CA SER A 27 28.77 -42.02 -18.54
C SER A 27 28.48 -41.91 -20.03
N LEU A 28 28.04 -40.74 -20.49
CA LEU A 28 28.20 -40.33 -21.89
C LEU A 28 28.69 -38.88 -21.95
N ASN A 29 29.98 -38.80 -22.26
CA ASN A 29 30.69 -37.69 -22.85
C ASN A 29 29.97 -37.25 -24.14
N THR A 30 29.67 -35.96 -24.33
CA THR A 30 29.72 -35.30 -25.65
C THR A 30 29.39 -33.81 -25.57
N LYS A 31 30.34 -33.00 -26.07
CA LYS A 31 30.16 -31.68 -26.70
C LYS A 31 29.46 -30.59 -25.87
N LEU A 32 30.30 -29.79 -25.21
CA LEU A 32 30.16 -28.35 -25.14
C LEU A 32 29.80 -27.80 -26.54
N HIS A 33 28.53 -27.51 -26.74
CA HIS A 33 28.07 -26.58 -27.76
C HIS A 33 27.57 -25.32 -27.07
N ASN A 34 28.06 -24.20 -27.56
CA ASN A 34 27.84 -22.85 -27.09
C ASN A 34 26.37 -22.61 -26.72
N PHE A 35 26.12 -22.41 -25.42
CA PHE A 35 24.98 -21.62 -24.99
C PHE A 35 25.24 -20.20 -25.47
N HIS A 36 24.76 -19.90 -26.69
CA HIS A 36 24.57 -18.53 -27.09
C HIS A 36 23.57 -17.97 -26.09
N SER A 37 24.09 -17.16 -25.16
CA SER A 37 23.31 -16.36 -24.24
C SER A 37 22.30 -15.62 -25.11
N LEU A 38 21.06 -16.07 -25.12
CA LEU A 38 19.94 -15.18 -25.38
C LEU A 38 19.92 -14.28 -24.15
N GLN A 39 20.79 -13.26 -24.16
CA GLN A 39 20.49 -12.03 -23.49
C GLN A 39 19.12 -11.66 -24.03
N SER A 40 18.09 -11.91 -23.23
CA SER A 40 16.77 -11.38 -23.46
C SER A 40 16.97 -9.87 -23.46
N ASN A 41 17.12 -9.33 -24.66
CA ASN A 41 17.02 -7.92 -24.95
C ASN A 41 15.55 -7.56 -24.69
N ARG A 42 15.18 -7.47 -23.41
CA ARG A 42 14.01 -6.70 -23.00
C ARG A 42 14.38 -5.25 -23.27
N LYS A 43 14.25 -4.85 -24.53
CA LYS A 43 13.79 -3.50 -24.84
C LYS A 43 12.36 -3.42 -24.31
N SER A 44 12.24 -3.25 -22.99
CA SER A 44 11.07 -2.58 -22.45
C SER A 44 11.18 -1.15 -22.97
N ASN A 45 10.52 -0.88 -24.08
CA ASN A 45 10.03 0.45 -24.37
C ASN A 45 8.97 0.75 -23.31
N SER A 46 9.38 0.94 -22.06
CA SER A 46 8.54 1.60 -21.07
C SER A 46 8.62 3.07 -21.44
N SER A 47 7.59 3.56 -22.13
CA SER A 47 7.25 4.96 -22.07
C SER A 47 7.42 5.41 -20.62
N ASP A 48 8.34 6.34 -20.39
CA ASP A 48 8.54 7.00 -19.11
C ASP A 48 7.23 7.72 -18.77
N ILE A 49 6.30 6.99 -18.16
CA ILE A 49 5.24 7.60 -17.37
C ILE A 49 5.99 7.94 -16.10
N ASP A 50 6.42 9.19 -15.98
CA ASP A 50 6.86 9.79 -14.72
C ASP A 50 5.67 9.72 -13.74
N ALA A 51 5.44 8.52 -13.20
CA ALA A 51 4.40 8.23 -12.25
C ALA A 51 4.80 8.92 -10.96
N LYS A 52 4.38 10.17 -10.83
CA LYS A 52 4.68 11.02 -9.70
C LYS A 52 3.96 10.46 -8.47
N SER A 53 4.71 9.76 -7.62
CA SER A 53 4.27 9.40 -6.28
C SER A 53 4.01 10.66 -5.46
N ILE A 54 2.80 10.82 -4.97
CA ILE A 54 2.41 11.90 -4.06
C ILE A 54 2.02 11.32 -2.69
N ILE A 55 2.42 12.02 -1.63
CA ILE A 55 2.06 11.64 -0.26
C ILE A 55 0.79 12.40 0.11
N LYS A 56 -0.31 11.67 0.36
CA LYS A 56 -1.60 12.21 0.76
C LYS A 56 -1.83 11.96 2.25
N SER A 57 -2.27 13.00 2.97
CA SER A 57 -2.63 12.87 4.39
C SER A 57 -4.09 12.45 4.54
N ILE A 58 -4.35 11.38 5.28
CA ILE A 58 -5.70 10.94 5.65
C ILE A 58 -6.13 11.74 6.87
N LYS A 59 -7.28 12.42 6.74
CA LYS A 59 -7.87 13.25 7.79
C LYS A 59 -9.13 12.61 8.34
N VAL A 60 -9.50 12.97 9.57
CA VAL A 60 -10.81 12.63 10.14
C VAL A 60 -11.90 13.35 9.32
N PRO A 61 -12.88 12.62 8.75
CA PRO A 61 -13.98 13.21 8.02
C PRO A 61 -14.91 13.98 8.95
N GLU A 62 -15.83 14.75 8.37
CA GLU A 62 -16.87 15.39 9.15
C GLU A 62 -17.81 14.35 9.74
N MET A 63 -17.93 14.42 11.07
CA MET A 63 -18.78 13.57 11.86
C MET A 63 -20.09 14.32 12.09
N GLY A 64 -21.17 13.92 11.42
CA GLY A 64 -22.47 14.61 11.51
C GLY A 64 -22.97 14.80 12.96
N ASN A 65 -24.01 15.63 13.12
CA ASN A 65 -24.74 15.83 14.40
C ASN A 65 -23.91 16.43 15.56
N GLY A 66 -22.96 17.33 15.27
CA GLY A 66 -22.27 18.12 16.30
C GLY A 66 -21.15 17.36 17.02
N ILE A 67 -20.68 16.26 16.45
CA ILE A 67 -19.60 15.44 17.01
C ILE A 67 -18.27 16.06 16.62
N ARG A 68 -17.49 16.47 17.62
CA ARG A 68 -16.23 17.23 17.41
C ARG A 68 -14.96 16.39 17.54
N SER A 69 -15.05 15.28 18.26
CA SER A 69 -13.93 14.36 18.47
C SER A 69 -14.36 12.90 18.34
N ALA A 70 -13.39 12.04 18.03
CA ALA A 70 -13.55 10.60 17.98
C ALA A 70 -12.28 9.92 18.53
N THR A 71 -12.41 8.69 18.99
CA THR A 71 -11.28 7.86 19.43
C THR A 71 -10.97 6.79 18.40
N ILE A 72 -9.70 6.54 18.11
CA ILE A 72 -9.31 5.44 17.22
C ILE A 72 -9.58 4.10 17.93
N SER A 73 -10.57 3.34 17.47
CA SER A 73 -10.94 2.04 18.03
C SER A 73 -9.97 0.95 17.57
N ARG A 74 -9.69 0.90 16.27
CA ARG A 74 -8.81 -0.13 15.69
C ARG A 74 -8.30 0.24 14.30
N TRP A 75 -7.03 -0.06 14.03
CA TRP A 75 -6.46 -0.06 12.68
C TRP A 75 -6.73 -1.40 11.99
N LYS A 76 -7.17 -1.35 10.73
CA LYS A 76 -7.39 -2.52 9.87
C LYS A 76 -6.28 -2.71 8.86
N LYS A 77 -5.70 -1.62 8.38
CA LYS A 77 -4.52 -1.59 7.51
C LYS A 77 -3.32 -1.10 8.30
N HIS A 78 -2.14 -1.59 7.94
CA HIS A 78 -0.87 -1.24 8.56
C HIS A 78 0.06 -0.52 7.57
N PRO A 79 1.10 0.17 8.05
CA PRO A 79 2.16 0.72 7.20
C PRO A 79 2.76 -0.33 6.27
N GLY A 80 2.75 -0.07 4.96
CA GLY A 80 3.17 -0.99 3.90
C GLY A 80 2.02 -1.73 3.21
N ASP A 81 0.80 -1.71 3.78
CA ASP A 81 -0.35 -2.38 3.15
C ASP A 81 -0.92 -1.55 2.00
N GLU A 82 -1.28 -2.23 0.92
CA GLU A 82 -2.07 -1.66 -0.17
C GLU A 82 -3.53 -1.52 0.27
N CYS A 83 -4.18 -0.42 -0.12
CA CYS A 83 -5.57 -0.15 0.17
C CYS A 83 -6.26 0.57 -0.99
N ASP A 84 -7.51 0.19 -1.23
CA ASP A 84 -8.37 0.74 -2.27
C ASP A 84 -9.57 1.46 -1.65
N GLY A 85 -10.34 2.24 -2.43
CA GLY A 85 -11.53 2.95 -1.92
C GLY A 85 -12.64 2.06 -1.34
N SER A 86 -12.60 0.76 -1.59
CA SER A 86 -13.48 -0.24 -0.97
C SER A 86 -13.02 -0.71 0.40
N ASP A 87 -11.74 -0.57 0.72
CA ASP A 87 -11.14 -1.10 1.93
C ASP A 87 -11.36 -0.17 3.14
N VAL A 88 -11.45 -0.77 4.32
CA VAL A 88 -11.48 -0.05 5.59
C VAL A 88 -10.06 0.11 6.12
N LEU A 89 -9.64 1.35 6.38
CA LEU A 89 -8.35 1.71 6.97
C LEU A 89 -8.38 1.58 8.50
N ALA A 90 -9.40 2.19 9.11
CA ALA A 90 -9.52 2.31 10.55
C ALA A 90 -11.00 2.40 10.98
N GLU A 91 -11.26 1.97 12.20
CA GLU A 91 -12.54 2.16 12.88
C GLU A 91 -12.38 3.28 13.90
N LEU A 92 -13.22 4.31 13.79
CA LEU A 92 -13.33 5.38 14.76
C LEU A 92 -14.54 5.14 15.64
N GLU A 93 -14.36 5.30 16.95
CA GLU A 93 -15.42 5.26 17.93
C GLU A 93 -15.79 6.69 18.33
N MET A 94 -17.05 7.04 18.14
CA MET A 94 -17.62 8.31 18.54
C MET A 94 -18.46 8.10 19.79
N LYS A 95 -18.12 8.82 20.85
CA LYS A 95 -18.85 8.80 22.12
C LYS A 95 -19.71 10.04 22.21
N ASN A 96 -20.99 9.87 21.94
CA ASN A 96 -21.99 10.86 22.31
C ASN A 96 -22.65 10.48 23.63
N SER A 97 -23.32 11.44 24.25
CA SER A 97 -24.02 11.26 25.53
C SER A 97 -25.04 10.13 25.51
N ASP A 98 -25.65 9.85 24.36
CA ASP A 98 -26.76 8.90 24.26
C ASP A 98 -26.39 7.57 23.57
N MET A 99 -25.38 7.56 22.69
CA MET A 99 -25.04 6.38 21.89
C MET A 99 -23.56 6.36 21.49
N LYS A 100 -22.98 5.16 21.47
CA LYS A 100 -21.65 4.88 20.90
C LYS A 100 -21.82 4.48 19.44
N LEU A 101 -21.20 5.23 18.53
CA LEU A 101 -21.20 4.95 17.09
C LEU A 101 -19.80 4.54 16.62
N LEU A 102 -19.73 3.58 15.71
CA LEU A 102 -18.49 3.21 15.03
C LEU A 102 -18.55 3.70 13.58
N LEU A 103 -17.54 4.44 13.15
CA LEU A 103 -17.34 4.86 11.77
C LEU A 103 -16.17 4.09 11.14
N GLU A 104 -16.41 3.51 9.98
CA GLU A 104 -15.37 2.93 9.14
C GLU A 104 -14.76 4.00 8.23
N LEU A 105 -13.47 4.28 8.41
CA LEU A 105 -12.72 5.14 7.52
C LEU A 105 -12.23 4.36 6.31
N ARG A 106 -12.52 4.86 5.12
CA ARG A 106 -12.01 4.35 3.84
C ARG A 106 -11.02 5.34 3.23
N PRO A 107 -10.04 4.87 2.43
CA PRO A 107 -9.10 5.76 1.79
C PRO A 107 -9.79 6.55 0.65
N PRO A 108 -9.38 7.79 0.38
CA PRO A 108 -9.98 8.61 -0.68
C PRO A 108 -9.60 8.13 -2.09
N VAL A 109 -8.44 7.50 -2.23
CA VAL A 109 -7.89 6.99 -3.50
C VAL A 109 -7.12 5.70 -3.22
N LYS A 110 -6.88 4.91 -4.26
CA LYS A 110 -6.02 3.72 -4.18
C LYS A 110 -4.57 4.12 -3.88
N GLY A 111 -3.92 3.40 -2.97
CA GLY A 111 -2.53 3.67 -2.59
C GLY A 111 -2.00 2.70 -1.53
N GLN A 112 -0.82 3.03 -1.00
CA GLN A 112 -0.17 2.28 0.06
C GLN A 112 -0.12 3.11 1.35
N VAL A 113 -0.47 2.51 2.49
CA VAL A 113 -0.37 3.19 3.79
C VAL A 113 1.12 3.38 4.13
N ARG A 114 1.53 4.60 4.48
CA ARG A 114 2.94 4.90 4.78
C ARG A 114 3.25 4.82 6.26
N GLU A 115 2.48 5.51 7.09
CA GLU A 115 2.64 5.51 8.54
C GLU A 115 1.35 5.98 9.25
N HIS A 116 1.18 5.54 10.49
CA HIS A 116 0.12 6.03 11.38
C HIS A 116 0.68 7.13 12.27
N LEU A 117 0.02 8.29 12.29
CA LEU A 117 0.41 9.44 13.13
C LEU A 117 -0.19 9.35 14.54
N LYS A 118 -1.17 8.48 14.71
CA LYS A 118 -1.96 8.29 15.94
C LYS A 118 -2.13 6.81 16.24
N ASN A 119 -2.19 6.50 17.52
CA ASN A 119 -2.33 5.13 18.01
C ASN A 119 -3.78 4.78 18.31
N VAL A 120 -4.03 3.48 18.48
CA VAL A 120 -5.33 3.00 18.98
C VAL A 120 -5.55 3.56 20.38
N GLY A 121 -6.73 4.13 20.62
CA GLY A 121 -7.09 4.78 21.87
C GLY A 121 -6.84 6.29 21.90
N ASP A 122 -6.16 6.85 20.90
CA ASP A 122 -5.95 8.30 20.81
C ASP A 122 -7.24 9.02 20.40
N GLU A 123 -7.52 10.16 21.04
CA GLU A 123 -8.58 11.08 20.66
C GLU A 123 -8.11 12.03 19.53
N VAL A 124 -8.93 12.18 18.51
CA VAL A 124 -8.67 12.97 17.31
C VAL A 124 -9.83 13.90 17.00
N MET A 125 -9.53 15.10 16.54
CA MET A 125 -10.53 16.11 16.16
C MET A 125 -10.94 15.99 14.69
N VAL A 126 -12.12 16.48 14.34
CA VAL A 126 -12.54 16.59 12.93
C VAL A 126 -11.52 17.39 12.13
N GLY A 127 -11.11 16.86 10.97
CA GLY A 127 -10.10 17.45 10.09
C GLY A 127 -8.64 17.20 10.50
N GLU A 128 -8.39 16.57 11.64
CA GLU A 128 -7.03 16.22 12.09
C GLU A 128 -6.44 15.10 11.22
N LYS A 129 -5.12 15.15 11.00
CA LYS A 129 -4.39 14.13 10.22
C LYS A 129 -4.09 12.93 11.12
N ILE A 130 -4.50 11.73 10.69
CA ILE A 130 -4.34 10.50 11.47
C ILE A 130 -3.32 9.52 10.87
N ALA A 131 -3.13 9.57 9.56
CA ALA A 131 -2.20 8.71 8.82
C ALA A 131 -1.75 9.40 7.54
N THR A 132 -0.65 8.90 6.97
CA THR A 132 -0.22 9.29 5.62
C THR A 132 -0.22 8.07 4.72
N MET A 133 -0.50 8.30 3.44
CA MET A 133 -0.47 7.27 2.42
C MET A 133 0.22 7.79 1.17
N GLU A 134 0.83 6.88 0.42
CA GLU A 134 1.41 7.14 -0.88
C GLU A 134 0.41 6.72 -1.96
N THR A 135 0.18 7.59 -2.93
CA THR A 135 -0.70 7.32 -4.05
C THR A 135 -0.07 7.91 -5.31
N LEU A 136 -0.41 7.33 -6.46
CA LEU A 136 -0.02 7.89 -7.74
C LEU A 136 -1.05 8.95 -8.10
N ASP A 137 -0.61 10.08 -8.64
CA ASP A 137 -1.49 11.18 -9.01
C ASP A 137 -2.48 10.75 -10.12
N ILE A 138 -3.67 10.32 -9.70
CA ILE A 138 -4.86 10.14 -10.53
C ILE A 138 -5.90 11.14 -10.03
N ASP A 139 -5.54 12.42 -9.99
CA ASP A 139 -6.54 13.46 -9.92
C ASP A 139 -7.39 13.36 -11.20
N GLU A 140 -8.58 12.75 -11.11
CA GLU A 140 -9.58 12.73 -12.19
C GLU A 140 -9.89 14.16 -12.70
N GLU A 141 -9.67 15.17 -11.85
CA GLU A 141 -9.77 16.60 -12.18
C GLU A 141 -8.66 17.11 -13.11
N SER A 142 -7.46 16.50 -13.07
CA SER A 142 -6.37 16.75 -14.03
C SER A 142 -6.65 16.08 -15.38
N ARG A 143 -7.42 15.00 -15.39
CA ARG A 143 -7.91 14.34 -16.60
C ARG A 143 -8.96 15.19 -17.32
N LEU A 144 -9.82 15.87 -16.58
CA LEU A 144 -10.82 16.80 -17.13
C LEU A 144 -10.17 18.04 -17.75
N ARG A 145 -9.13 18.63 -17.15
CA ARG A 145 -8.45 19.80 -17.73
C ARG A 145 -7.75 19.49 -19.06
N HIS A 146 -7.27 18.26 -19.27
CA HIS A 146 -6.68 17.85 -20.56
C HIS A 146 -7.70 17.71 -21.69
N VAL A 147 -8.99 17.52 -21.38
CA VAL A 147 -10.04 17.40 -22.41
C VAL A 147 -10.61 18.77 -22.82
N VAL A 148 -10.49 19.77 -21.96
CA VAL A 148 -11.09 21.09 -22.20
C VAL A 148 -10.26 21.94 -23.16
N GLU A 149 -8.92 21.81 -23.17
CA GLU A 149 -8.07 22.56 -24.11
C GLU A 149 -8.22 22.09 -25.57
N ASP A 150 -8.59 20.82 -25.82
CA ASP A 150 -8.90 20.28 -27.16
C ASP A 150 -10.36 20.55 -27.58
N ALA A 151 -11.20 21.03 -26.66
CA ALA A 151 -12.60 21.34 -26.89
C ALA A 151 -12.88 22.86 -26.96
N ILE A 152 -11.91 23.65 -27.45
CA ILE A 152 -12.25 24.94 -28.05
C ILE A 152 -13.03 24.64 -29.33
N ILE A 153 -14.34 24.51 -29.15
CA ILE A 153 -15.33 24.51 -30.22
C ILE A 153 -15.07 25.81 -30.99
N ASP A 154 -14.66 25.65 -32.24
CA ASP A 154 -14.54 26.71 -33.23
C ASP A 154 -15.94 27.29 -33.46
N VAL A 155 -16.40 28.17 -32.56
CA VAL A 155 -17.60 28.98 -32.75
C VAL A 155 -17.20 30.08 -33.73
N HIS A 156 -17.30 29.71 -35.01
CA HIS A 156 -17.23 30.64 -36.12
C HIS A 156 -18.40 31.64 -36.00
N VAL A 157 -18.15 32.78 -35.37
CA VAL A 157 -19.07 33.93 -35.41
C VAL A 157 -18.95 34.56 -36.79
N LEU A 158 -19.94 34.33 -37.66
CA LEU A 158 -20.07 35.09 -38.90
C LEU A 158 -20.31 36.58 -38.56
N PRO A 159 -19.57 37.52 -39.17
CA PRO A 159 -19.84 38.94 -38.99
C PRO A 159 -21.15 39.36 -39.69
N LYS A 160 -21.75 40.42 -39.13
CA LYS A 160 -23.08 40.97 -39.45
C LYS A 160 -23.29 41.36 -40.90
#